data_AF-A0A1Y2WBU1-F1
#
_entry.id   AF-A0A1Y2WBU1-F1
#
_cell.length_a   1.000
_cell.length_b   1.000
_cell.length_c   1.000
_cell.angle_alpha   90.00
_cell.angle_beta   90.00
_cell.angle_gamma   90.00
#
_symmetry.space_group_name_H-M   'P 1'
#
loop_
_entity.id
_entity.type
_entity.pdbx_description
1 polymer ?
#
loop_
_entity_poly.entity_id
_entity_poly.type
_entity_poly.pdbx_seq_one_letter_code
_entity_poly.pdbx_strand_id
1 'polypeptide(L)'
;MKRSFVCGSRSEAVARNSAAIGSGIVVLVLVIVDKSMGYGCLHTEKLELAWPHLELIIAVYFATLSFYRLFLHPLSRFPGIELAAVSRWYEGYYDVVQNGQYTFKIAELHKRYNGIWDKYDWSADAFATQGAALLTPGHELHRARRKPLNPFFSKARVNNHHDMIHRHLEELYGRISVFIESREVFNFGAAVTALARDVTFNFILGKNYGSLDADDFDEAMIVDLSRENLEDTEKLVASAKSAPPAENTPHTIVHEIIESKIPAIEKSANRIFDDVATIIGTGFKTIAGALRVALFHIFNNEDIFERLRTELVAVDATNLKVLEQLPYLKAVLIEGLRISPALGTRLARIAPDRDLVYNKWRIPAGTPVGMTLVLLHADETLYPDPRRFDPDRWMDLDGKEKHHAAFAPFLKGTRSCIGMHLAWAEMYLLVAILVDRLDFQFFDAKAEDFECDSDQFAIGTKGKGVLKATVSLFGGDESAVSQIPPLSPHIIVVGPPDSSPIK
;
A
#
# COMPACT_ATOMS: atom_id res chain seq x y z
N MET A 1 33.34 -2.34 -54.56
CA MET A 1 34.56 -2.49 -53.72
C MET A 1 35.61 -1.47 -54.17
N LYS A 2 35.74 -0.35 -53.46
CA LYS A 2 36.98 0.43 -53.41
C LYS A 2 37.26 0.63 -51.92
N ARG A 3 38.28 -0.07 -51.41
CA ARG A 3 38.72 0.02 -50.01
C ARG A 3 39.68 1.21 -49.92
N SER A 4 39.30 2.24 -49.17
CA SER A 4 40.16 3.37 -48.83
C SER A 4 40.48 3.27 -47.35
N PHE A 5 41.76 3.09 -47.02
CA PHE A 5 42.25 3.10 -45.65
C PHE A 5 42.62 4.54 -45.27
N VAL A 6 42.04 5.06 -44.18
CA VAL A 6 42.45 6.34 -43.58
C VAL A 6 42.57 6.13 -42.07
N CYS A 7 43.76 6.38 -41.53
CA CYS A 7 44.02 6.46 -40.10
C CYS A 7 43.95 7.95 -39.72
N GLY A 8 42.89 8.35 -39.00
CA GLY A 8 42.65 9.75 -38.59
C GLY A 8 42.57 9.86 -37.06
N SER A 9 43.07 10.98 -36.52
CA SER A 9 43.12 11.25 -35.09
C SER A 9 41.74 11.67 -34.53
N ARG A 10 41.57 11.53 -33.21
CA ARG A 10 40.30 11.64 -32.46
C ARG A 10 39.54 12.97 -32.64
N SER A 11 40.18 14.04 -33.15
CA SER A 11 39.55 15.35 -33.36
C SER A 11 38.77 15.47 -34.68
N GLU A 12 39.09 14.72 -35.72
CA GLU A 12 38.38 14.77 -37.01
C GLU A 12 37.00 14.06 -36.97
N ALA A 13 36.81 13.14 -36.02
CA ALA A 13 35.54 12.40 -35.85
C ALA A 13 34.41 13.28 -35.28
N VAL A 14 34.74 14.29 -34.48
CA VAL A 14 33.74 15.18 -33.84
C VAL A 14 33.23 16.24 -34.82
N ALA A 15 34.09 16.77 -35.69
CA ALA A 15 33.71 17.79 -36.68
C ALA A 15 32.78 17.26 -37.79
N ARG A 16 32.84 15.96 -38.12
CA ARG A 16 31.97 15.35 -39.16
C ARG A 16 30.57 14.96 -38.65
N ASN A 17 30.40 14.74 -37.34
CA ASN A 17 29.07 14.44 -36.78
C ASN A 17 28.11 15.63 -36.88
N SER A 18 28.63 16.87 -36.81
CA SER A 18 27.83 18.08 -36.94
C SER A 18 27.30 18.32 -38.37
N ALA A 19 27.94 17.73 -39.39
CA ALA A 19 27.51 17.86 -40.79
C ALA A 19 26.43 16.83 -41.20
N ALA A 20 26.31 15.71 -40.48
CA ALA A 20 25.35 14.65 -40.80
C ALA A 20 23.90 14.98 -40.38
N ILE A 21 23.71 15.84 -39.38
CA ILE A 21 22.38 16.23 -38.89
C ILE A 21 21.59 17.02 -39.96
N GLY A 22 22.28 17.66 -40.93
CA GLY A 22 21.64 18.40 -42.02
C GLY A 22 21.27 17.60 -43.28
N SER A 23 21.63 16.31 -43.38
CA SER A 23 21.53 15.53 -44.65
C SER A 23 20.60 14.31 -44.59
N GLY A 24 19.90 14.09 -43.49
CA GLY A 24 18.90 13.03 -43.43
C GLY A 24 19.49 11.60 -43.37
N ILE A 25 20.68 11.42 -42.78
CA ILE A 25 21.31 10.10 -42.62
C ILE A 25 21.71 9.91 -41.16
N VAL A 26 21.26 8.79 -40.56
CA VAL A 26 21.67 8.36 -39.22
C VAL A 26 22.79 7.33 -39.37
N VAL A 27 23.95 7.59 -38.77
CA VAL A 27 25.10 6.68 -38.81
C VAL A 27 25.15 5.86 -37.52
N LEU A 28 24.80 4.58 -37.60
CA LEU A 28 25.01 3.62 -36.51
C LEU A 28 26.39 2.98 -36.66
N VAL A 29 27.24 3.09 -35.63
CA VAL A 29 28.56 2.44 -35.58
C VAL A 29 28.43 1.17 -34.74
N LEU A 30 28.43 0.01 -35.40
CA LEU A 30 28.48 -1.29 -34.72
C LEU A 30 29.95 -1.63 -34.42
N VAL A 31 30.28 -1.89 -33.16
CA VAL A 31 31.63 -2.33 -32.76
C VAL A 31 31.58 -3.83 -32.48
N ILE A 32 32.16 -4.62 -33.37
CA ILE A 32 32.32 -6.08 -33.17
C ILE A 32 33.67 -6.30 -32.49
N VAL A 33 33.66 -6.84 -31.26
CA VAL A 33 34.89 -7.21 -30.53
C VAL A 33 35.10 -8.71 -30.71
N ASP A 34 36.05 -9.08 -31.56
CA ASP A 34 36.53 -10.46 -31.67
C ASP A 34 37.48 -10.78 -30.50
N LYS A 35 37.21 -11.88 -29.79
CA LYS A 35 37.93 -12.28 -28.58
C LYS A 35 39.10 -13.23 -28.83
N SER A 36 39.36 -13.66 -30.07
CA SER A 36 40.40 -14.68 -30.35
C SER A 36 41.76 -14.15 -30.84
N MET A 37 41.99 -12.84 -30.93
CA MET A 37 43.31 -12.30 -31.29
C MET A 37 43.76 -11.20 -30.33
N GLY A 38 44.85 -11.48 -29.62
CA GLY A 38 45.52 -10.51 -28.77
C GLY A 38 45.95 -9.29 -29.57
N TYR A 39 45.56 -8.12 -29.05
CA TYR A 39 45.97 -6.78 -29.49
C TYR A 39 45.56 -6.37 -30.92
N GLY A 40 44.41 -5.67 -31.00
CA GLY A 40 44.31 -4.44 -31.79
C GLY A 40 43.82 -4.56 -33.24
N CYS A 41 42.54 -4.83 -33.46
CA CYS A 41 41.85 -4.31 -34.64
C CYS A 41 40.35 -4.11 -34.36
N LEU A 42 39.90 -2.86 -34.23
CA LEU A 42 38.48 -2.51 -34.17
C LEU A 42 37.95 -2.42 -35.61
N HIS A 43 37.24 -3.45 -36.06
CA HIS A 43 36.45 -3.36 -37.28
C HIS A 43 35.22 -2.48 -37.00
N THR A 44 35.13 -1.33 -37.66
CA THR A 44 33.94 -0.47 -37.64
C THR A 44 33.34 -0.46 -39.03
N GLU A 45 32.27 -1.23 -39.21
CA GLU A 45 31.43 -1.11 -40.40
C GLU A 45 30.41 0.01 -40.17
N LYS A 46 30.39 0.99 -41.08
CA LYS A 46 29.39 2.06 -41.06
C LYS A 46 28.15 1.58 -41.81
N LEU A 47 27.05 1.41 -41.09
CA LEU A 47 25.75 1.20 -41.70
C LEU A 47 25.10 2.57 -41.90
N GLU A 48 25.16 3.08 -43.13
CA GLU A 48 24.47 4.33 -43.51
C GLU A 48 23.01 4.00 -43.83
N LEU A 49 22.13 4.18 -42.85
CA LEU A 49 20.70 3.95 -43.03
C LEU A 49 20.00 5.29 -43.28
N ALA A 50 19.43 5.46 -44.47
CA ALA A 50 18.61 6.64 -44.76
C ALA A 50 17.32 6.63 -43.93
N TRP A 51 16.80 7.80 -43.52
CA TRP A 51 15.56 7.90 -42.74
C TRP A 51 14.38 7.08 -43.28
N PRO A 52 14.11 7.04 -44.60
CA PRO A 52 12.99 6.24 -45.12
C PRO A 52 13.15 4.73 -44.87
N HIS A 53 14.39 4.21 -44.81
CA HIS A 53 14.65 2.82 -44.47
C HIS A 53 14.45 2.56 -42.98
N LEU A 54 14.83 3.51 -42.12
CA LEU A 54 14.58 3.41 -40.68
C LEU A 54 13.07 3.44 -40.38
N GLU A 55 12.34 4.37 -41.00
CA GLU A 55 10.88 4.47 -40.89
C GLU A 55 10.19 3.19 -41.38
N LEU A 56 10.63 2.64 -42.52
CA LEU A 56 10.09 1.39 -43.04
C LEU A 56 10.36 0.21 -42.10
N ILE A 57 11.59 0.09 -41.56
CA ILE A 57 11.94 -0.98 -40.61
C ILE A 57 11.07 -0.86 -39.35
N ILE A 58 10.90 0.35 -38.82
CA ILE A 58 10.05 0.61 -37.66
C ILE A 58 8.58 0.23 -37.96
N ALA A 59 8.06 0.66 -39.11
CA ALA A 59 6.69 0.35 -39.53
C ALA A 59 6.47 -1.16 -39.71
N VAL A 60 7.40 -1.86 -40.37
CA VAL A 60 7.35 -3.32 -40.54
C VAL A 60 7.46 -4.04 -39.20
N TYR A 61 8.33 -3.57 -38.30
CA TYR A 61 8.44 -4.13 -36.95
C TYR A 61 7.13 -4.00 -36.18
N PHE A 62 6.51 -2.82 -36.17
CA PHE A 62 5.23 -2.64 -35.47
C PHE A 62 4.08 -3.40 -36.12
N ALA A 63 4.02 -3.47 -37.46
CA ALA A 63 3.00 -4.24 -38.18
C ALA A 63 3.13 -5.75 -37.91
N THR A 64 4.35 -6.30 -37.96
CA THR A 64 4.59 -7.73 -37.68
C THR A 64 4.35 -8.06 -36.21
N LEU A 65 4.75 -7.18 -35.29
CA LEU A 65 4.46 -7.30 -33.87
C LEU A 65 2.96 -7.28 -33.58
N SER A 66 2.22 -6.38 -34.23
CA SER A 66 0.75 -6.27 -34.10
C SER A 66 0.07 -7.54 -34.59
N PHE A 67 0.47 -8.04 -35.77
CA PHE A 67 -0.06 -9.30 -36.31
C PHE A 67 0.23 -10.50 -35.40
N TYR A 68 1.46 -10.62 -34.91
CA TYR A 68 1.81 -11.68 -33.97
C TYR A 68 0.97 -11.61 -32.69
N ARG A 69 0.83 -10.42 -32.08
CA ARG A 69 0.06 -10.23 -30.85
C ARG A 69 -1.43 -10.54 -31.00
N LEU A 70 -2.02 -10.16 -32.14
CA LEU A 70 -3.45 -10.35 -32.40
C LEU A 70 -3.83 -11.77 -32.80
N PHE A 71 -2.97 -12.49 -33.54
CA PHE A 71 -3.38 -13.77 -34.16
C PHE A 71 -2.56 -14.98 -33.73
N LEU A 72 -1.27 -14.81 -33.40
CA LEU A 72 -0.35 -15.93 -33.17
C LEU A 72 0.06 -16.08 -31.70
N HIS A 73 -0.05 -15.02 -30.92
CA HIS A 73 0.34 -15.03 -29.52
C HIS A 73 -0.55 -15.99 -28.71
N PRO A 74 -0.01 -16.76 -27.75
CA PRO A 74 -0.79 -17.68 -26.92
C PRO A 74 -1.96 -17.03 -26.14
N LEU A 75 -1.92 -15.70 -25.98
CA LEU A 75 -2.98 -14.92 -25.33
C LEU A 75 -4.04 -14.36 -26.31
N SER A 76 -3.87 -14.49 -27.63
CA SER A 76 -4.84 -14.02 -28.64
C SER A 76 -6.21 -14.70 -28.55
N ARG A 77 -6.25 -15.93 -28.02
CA ARG A 77 -7.47 -16.72 -27.80
C ARG A 77 -8.37 -16.20 -26.70
N PHE A 78 -7.92 -15.20 -25.94
CA PHE A 78 -8.68 -14.62 -24.86
C PHE A 78 -9.36 -13.32 -25.30
N PRO A 79 -10.64 -13.10 -24.90
CA PRO A 79 -11.40 -11.94 -25.33
C PRO A 79 -10.87 -10.64 -24.71
N GLY A 80 -10.73 -9.58 -25.53
CA GLY A 80 -10.26 -8.26 -25.12
C GLY A 80 -10.33 -7.23 -26.25
N ILE A 81 -10.00 -5.96 -25.96
CA ILE A 81 -9.92 -4.92 -26.99
C ILE A 81 -8.67 -5.12 -27.85
N GLU A 82 -8.84 -5.14 -29.17
CA GLU A 82 -7.75 -5.32 -30.14
C GLU A 82 -6.66 -4.25 -30.03
N LEU A 83 -7.02 -2.98 -29.80
CA LEU A 83 -6.06 -1.88 -29.58
C LEU A 83 -5.18 -2.10 -28.34
N ALA A 84 -5.74 -2.67 -27.27
CA ALA A 84 -4.99 -2.99 -26.05
C ALA A 84 -4.08 -4.22 -26.23
N ALA A 85 -4.43 -5.13 -27.14
CA ALA A 85 -3.58 -6.27 -27.51
C ALA A 85 -2.37 -5.85 -28.36
N VAL A 86 -2.49 -4.79 -29.16
CA VAL A 86 -1.41 -4.31 -30.03
C VAL A 86 -0.32 -3.56 -29.26
N SER A 87 -0.68 -2.72 -28.29
CA SER A 87 0.31 -1.91 -27.57
C SER A 87 -0.16 -1.46 -26.17
N ARG A 88 0.79 -1.05 -25.33
CA ARG A 88 0.53 -0.50 -23.98
C ARG A 88 0.11 0.98 -23.97
N TRP A 89 0.05 1.62 -25.13
CA TRP A 89 -0.27 3.06 -25.23
C TRP A 89 -1.71 3.36 -24.80
N TYR A 90 -2.60 2.37 -24.92
CA TYR A 90 -3.99 2.45 -24.45
C TYR A 90 -4.07 2.58 -22.92
N GLU A 91 -3.32 1.75 -22.18
CA GLU A 91 -3.23 1.83 -20.70
C GLU A 91 -2.55 3.14 -20.27
N GLY A 92 -1.41 3.47 -20.91
CA GLY A 92 -0.66 4.68 -20.61
C GLY A 92 -1.50 5.97 -20.77
N TYR A 93 -2.45 5.99 -21.71
CA TYR A 93 -3.38 7.10 -21.85
C TYR A 93 -4.25 7.29 -20.59
N TYR A 94 -4.84 6.22 -20.05
CA TYR A 94 -5.73 6.34 -18.89
C TYR A 94 -4.99 6.52 -17.56
N ASP A 95 -3.81 5.91 -17.41
CA ASP A 95 -2.99 6.05 -16.20
C ASP A 95 -2.32 7.44 -16.14
N VAL A 96 -1.71 7.90 -17.24
CA VAL A 96 -0.88 9.10 -17.26
C VAL A 96 -1.66 10.34 -17.70
N VAL A 97 -2.45 10.25 -18.78
CA VAL A 97 -3.15 11.43 -19.33
C VAL A 97 -4.47 11.70 -18.60
N GLN A 98 -5.15 10.65 -18.13
CA GLN A 98 -6.44 10.75 -17.42
C GLN A 98 -6.33 10.60 -15.90
N ASN A 99 -5.11 10.63 -15.33
CA ASN A 99 -4.87 10.65 -13.89
C ASN A 99 -5.45 9.44 -13.11
N GLY A 100 -5.12 8.20 -13.52
CA GLY A 100 -5.45 6.99 -12.75
C GLY A 100 -6.92 6.57 -12.83
N GLN A 101 -7.50 6.57 -14.04
CA GLN A 101 -8.89 6.20 -14.30
C GLN A 101 -9.03 4.80 -14.94
N TYR A 102 -7.93 4.05 -15.06
CA TYR A 102 -7.93 2.80 -15.82
C TYR A 102 -8.78 1.71 -15.16
N THR A 103 -8.85 1.63 -13.82
CA THR A 103 -9.76 0.69 -13.13
C THR A 103 -11.24 0.90 -13.46
N PHE A 104 -11.71 2.15 -13.60
CA PHE A 104 -13.10 2.41 -13.98
C PHE A 104 -13.37 2.03 -15.43
N LYS A 105 -12.40 2.30 -16.32
CA LYS A 105 -12.49 1.83 -17.71
C LYS A 105 -12.51 0.30 -17.79
N ILE A 106 -11.70 -0.37 -16.97
CA ILE A 106 -11.72 -1.83 -16.82
C ILE A 106 -13.11 -2.32 -16.37
N ALA A 107 -13.80 -1.64 -15.45
CA ALA A 107 -15.15 -2.01 -15.02
C ALA A 107 -16.17 -1.96 -16.18
N GLU A 108 -16.08 -0.95 -17.05
CA GLU A 108 -16.88 -0.87 -18.28
C GLU A 108 -16.57 -2.02 -19.24
N LEU A 109 -15.29 -2.41 -19.35
CA LEU A 109 -14.87 -3.53 -20.20
C LEU A 109 -15.32 -4.89 -19.65
N HIS A 110 -15.35 -5.05 -18.32
CA HIS A 110 -15.89 -6.23 -17.64
C HIS A 110 -17.40 -6.39 -17.87
N LYS A 111 -18.18 -5.30 -18.04
CA LYS A 111 -19.61 -5.38 -18.43
C LYS A 111 -19.83 -5.98 -19.82
N ARG A 112 -18.80 -6.01 -20.68
CA ARG A 112 -18.88 -6.49 -22.07
C ARG A 112 -18.25 -7.87 -22.27
N TYR A 113 -17.33 -8.30 -21.41
CA TYR A 113 -16.62 -9.58 -21.52
C TYR A 113 -16.20 -10.13 -20.14
N ASN A 114 -16.55 -11.38 -19.85
CA ASN A 114 -16.07 -12.13 -18.68
C ASN A 114 -14.60 -12.56 -18.86
N GLY A 115 -13.69 -12.07 -18.01
CA GLY A 115 -12.34 -12.65 -17.85
C GLY A 115 -11.22 -11.66 -17.46
N ILE A 116 -10.30 -12.15 -16.62
CA ILE A 116 -9.20 -11.47 -15.91
C ILE A 116 -7.95 -11.22 -16.79
N TRP A 117 -7.26 -10.06 -16.66
CA TRP A 117 -6.04 -9.65 -17.42
C TRP A 117 -5.06 -8.75 -16.59
N ASP A 118 -3.83 -8.45 -17.08
CA ASP A 118 -2.59 -8.14 -16.29
C ASP A 118 -2.14 -6.67 -16.04
N LYS A 119 -1.02 -6.50 -15.28
CA LYS A 119 -0.06 -5.35 -15.27
C LYS A 119 1.42 -5.82 -15.14
N TYR A 120 2.38 -4.95 -15.51
CA TYR A 120 3.81 -5.20 -15.80
C TYR A 120 4.81 -4.75 -14.71
N ASP A 121 6.08 -5.19 -14.83
CA ASP A 121 7.19 -4.97 -13.88
C ASP A 121 7.45 -3.52 -13.40
N TRP A 122 7.19 -2.51 -14.24
CA TRP A 122 7.37 -1.09 -13.87
C TRP A 122 6.41 -0.62 -12.76
N SER A 123 5.32 -1.35 -12.50
CA SER A 123 4.38 -1.04 -11.41
C SER A 123 5.01 -1.23 -10.02
N ALA A 124 6.05 -2.06 -9.90
CA ALA A 124 6.83 -2.20 -8.68
C ALA A 124 7.84 -1.05 -8.49
N ASP A 125 8.24 -0.37 -9.57
CA ASP A 125 9.20 0.76 -9.52
C ASP A 125 8.59 2.05 -8.93
N ALA A 126 7.26 2.12 -8.81
CA ALA A 126 6.52 3.31 -8.38
C ALA A 126 6.84 3.78 -6.94
N PHE A 127 7.47 2.95 -6.11
CA PHE A 127 7.79 3.27 -4.71
C PHE A 127 9.19 3.83 -4.49
N ALA A 128 10.06 3.79 -5.49
CA ALA A 128 11.49 4.11 -5.35
C ALA A 128 12.25 3.33 -4.24
N THR A 129 11.65 2.28 -3.64
CA THR A 129 12.22 1.42 -2.58
C THR A 129 12.40 -0.02 -3.06
N GLN A 130 13.13 -0.20 -4.17
CA GLN A 130 13.29 -1.52 -4.84
C GLN A 130 13.90 -2.61 -3.94
N GLY A 131 14.63 -2.24 -2.87
CA GLY A 131 15.15 -3.19 -1.90
C GLY A 131 14.07 -3.83 -1.02
N ALA A 132 12.94 -3.17 -0.78
CA ALA A 132 11.96 -3.59 0.22
C ALA A 132 11.49 -5.04 0.03
N ALA A 133 11.40 -5.80 1.12
CA ALA A 133 10.89 -7.16 1.16
C ALA A 133 9.52 -7.25 0.50
N LEU A 134 8.61 -6.32 0.80
CA LEU A 134 7.24 -6.30 0.27
C LEU A 134 7.17 -6.15 -1.26
N LEU A 135 8.08 -5.38 -1.85
CA LEU A 135 8.08 -5.05 -3.27
C LEU A 135 9.00 -5.94 -4.10
N THR A 136 9.81 -6.79 -3.45
CA THR A 136 10.76 -7.68 -4.10
C THR A 136 10.06 -8.64 -5.09
N PRO A 137 10.31 -8.55 -6.41
CA PRO A 137 9.60 -9.38 -7.40
C PRO A 137 9.91 -10.88 -7.27
N GLY A 138 11.19 -11.24 -7.19
CA GLY A 138 11.64 -12.64 -7.15
C GLY A 138 11.13 -13.42 -5.93
N HIS A 139 10.55 -14.60 -6.15
CA HIS A 139 9.92 -15.40 -5.07
C HIS A 139 10.91 -15.78 -3.96
N GLU A 140 12.05 -16.37 -4.31
CA GLU A 140 13.04 -16.83 -3.32
C GLU A 140 13.68 -15.65 -2.57
N LEU A 141 14.00 -14.56 -3.28
CA LEU A 141 14.55 -13.37 -2.64
C LEU A 141 13.54 -12.70 -1.70
N HIS A 142 12.27 -12.58 -2.12
CA HIS A 142 11.21 -12.12 -1.24
C HIS A 142 11.09 -13.04 -0.01
N ARG A 143 11.08 -14.36 -0.21
CA ARG A 143 10.96 -15.31 0.90
C ARG A 143 12.11 -15.15 1.89
N ALA A 144 13.34 -14.98 1.39
CA ALA A 144 14.52 -14.74 2.21
C ALA A 144 14.42 -13.42 3.00
N ARG A 145 13.99 -12.33 2.35
CA ARG A 145 13.80 -11.00 2.97
C ARG A 145 12.63 -10.94 3.96
N ARG A 146 11.55 -11.66 3.66
CA ARG A 146 10.32 -11.72 4.48
C ARG A 146 10.48 -12.60 5.72
N LYS A 147 11.33 -13.62 5.66
CA LYS A 147 11.51 -14.59 6.74
C LYS A 147 11.93 -13.94 8.08
N PRO A 148 12.90 -13.01 8.13
CA PRO A 148 13.22 -12.24 9.33
C PRO A 148 12.04 -11.43 9.88
N LEU A 149 11.17 -10.91 9.01
CA LEU A 149 10.10 -10.00 9.43
C LEU A 149 8.87 -10.74 10.01
N ASN A 150 8.62 -11.98 9.62
CA ASN A 150 7.40 -12.71 10.02
C ASN A 150 7.21 -12.84 11.56
N PRO A 151 8.25 -13.14 12.37
CA PRO A 151 8.11 -13.15 13.84
C PRO A 151 7.72 -11.77 14.41
N PHE A 152 8.30 -10.70 13.86
CA PHE A 152 8.04 -9.32 14.28
C PHE A 152 6.57 -8.92 14.12
N PHE A 153 5.93 -9.35 13.03
CA PHE A 153 4.51 -9.08 12.77
C PHE A 153 3.57 -10.23 13.19
N SER A 154 4.06 -11.20 13.96
CA SER A 154 3.23 -12.29 14.44
C SER A 154 2.13 -11.80 15.37
N LYS A 155 0.99 -12.48 15.39
CA LYS A 155 -0.12 -12.17 16.32
C LYS A 155 0.35 -12.10 17.78
N ALA A 156 1.24 -13.01 18.19
CA ALA A 156 1.80 -13.02 19.53
C ALA A 156 2.61 -11.74 19.82
N ARG A 157 3.45 -11.31 18.87
CA ARG A 157 4.25 -10.09 19.02
C ARG A 157 3.39 -8.84 19.08
N VAL A 158 2.39 -8.72 18.21
CA VAL A 158 1.43 -7.59 18.23
C VAL A 158 0.66 -7.56 19.54
N ASN A 159 0.17 -8.71 20.01
CA ASN A 159 -0.53 -8.81 21.29
C ASN A 159 0.36 -8.39 22.47
N ASN A 160 1.67 -8.62 22.42
CA ASN A 160 2.61 -8.15 23.45
C ASN A 160 2.88 -6.63 23.40
N HIS A 161 2.45 -5.94 22.34
CA HIS A 161 2.54 -4.48 22.20
C HIS A 161 1.18 -3.80 22.45
N HIS A 162 0.22 -4.49 23.07
CA HIS A 162 -1.10 -3.92 23.34
C HIS A 162 -1.00 -2.61 24.14
N ASP A 163 -0.13 -2.54 25.16
CA ASP A 163 0.10 -1.32 25.95
C ASP A 163 0.52 -0.12 25.09
N MET A 164 1.31 -0.33 24.03
CA MET A 164 1.71 0.72 23.10
C MET A 164 0.49 1.25 22.33
N ILE A 165 -0.37 0.36 21.84
CA ILE A 165 -1.59 0.75 21.14
C ILE A 165 -2.55 1.47 22.10
N HIS A 166 -2.71 0.98 23.33
CA HIS A 166 -3.53 1.63 24.36
C HIS A 166 -3.05 3.04 24.70
N ARG A 167 -1.73 3.25 24.86
CA ARG A 167 -1.20 4.61 25.12
C ARG A 167 -1.59 5.60 24.03
N HIS A 168 -1.46 5.22 22.75
CA HIS A 168 -1.87 6.11 21.66
C HIS A 168 -3.39 6.31 21.59
N LEU A 169 -4.18 5.32 22.01
CA LEU A 169 -5.63 5.47 22.15
C LEU A 169 -6.00 6.43 23.28
N GLU A 170 -5.27 6.41 24.41
CA GLU A 170 -5.42 7.38 25.50
C GLU A 170 -5.02 8.79 25.04
N GLU A 171 -3.92 8.92 24.28
CA GLU A 171 -3.49 10.19 23.68
C GLU A 171 -4.58 10.76 22.75
N LEU A 172 -5.12 9.93 21.85
CA LEU A 172 -6.23 10.31 20.98
C LEU A 172 -7.45 10.73 21.80
N TYR A 173 -7.80 9.97 22.84
CA TYR A 173 -8.95 10.25 23.67
C TYR A 173 -8.80 11.57 24.46
N GLY A 174 -7.62 11.83 25.03
CA GLY A 174 -7.29 13.10 25.66
C GLY A 174 -7.29 14.27 24.67
N ARG A 175 -6.93 14.03 23.41
CA ARG A 175 -7.05 15.05 22.36
C ARG A 175 -8.52 15.31 21.99
N ILE A 176 -9.33 14.26 21.92
CA ILE A 176 -10.78 14.34 21.64
C ILE A 176 -11.51 15.06 22.76
N SER A 177 -11.14 14.90 24.03
CA SER A 177 -11.82 15.56 25.15
C SER A 177 -11.79 17.08 25.07
N VAL A 178 -10.73 17.66 24.49
CA VAL A 178 -10.66 19.10 24.21
C VAL A 178 -11.78 19.56 23.27
N PHE A 179 -12.12 18.74 22.27
CA PHE A 179 -13.22 19.03 21.32
C PHE A 179 -14.60 18.77 21.91
N ILE A 180 -14.71 17.87 22.91
CA ILE A 180 -15.94 17.71 23.69
C ILE A 180 -16.23 19.00 24.48
N GLU A 181 -15.22 19.57 25.12
CA GLU A 181 -15.33 20.82 25.89
C GLU A 181 -15.64 22.03 24.99
N SER A 182 -14.87 22.20 23.91
CA SER A 182 -14.98 23.36 23.04
C SER A 182 -16.20 23.32 22.11
N ARG A 183 -16.72 22.10 21.83
CA ARG A 183 -17.75 21.83 20.82
C ARG A 183 -17.37 22.31 19.42
N GLU A 184 -16.09 22.46 19.16
CA GLU A 184 -15.59 22.87 17.86
C GLU A 184 -15.62 21.71 16.87
N VAL A 185 -15.83 22.05 15.59
CA VAL A 185 -15.71 21.09 14.50
C VAL A 185 -14.23 20.82 14.23
N PHE A 186 -13.83 19.56 14.20
CA PHE A 186 -12.46 19.15 13.91
C PHE A 186 -12.39 18.11 12.80
N ASN A 187 -11.20 17.93 12.22
CA ASN A 187 -10.96 16.92 11.18
C ASN A 187 -10.74 15.53 11.82
N PHE A 188 -11.83 14.84 12.14
CA PHE A 188 -11.81 13.47 12.66
C PHE A 188 -11.04 12.50 11.74
N GLY A 189 -11.14 12.69 10.42
CA GLY A 189 -10.37 11.90 9.45
C GLY A 189 -8.85 12.06 9.60
N ALA A 190 -8.38 13.25 9.94
CA ALA A 190 -6.97 13.50 10.25
C ALA A 190 -6.57 12.87 11.58
N ALA A 191 -7.40 12.99 12.63
CA ALA A 191 -7.17 12.37 13.94
C ALA A 191 -7.02 10.83 13.85
N VAL A 192 -7.90 10.16 13.10
CA VAL A 192 -7.81 8.71 12.85
C VAL A 192 -6.51 8.35 12.09
N THR A 193 -6.03 9.23 11.22
CA THR A 193 -4.76 9.02 10.50
C THR A 193 -3.56 9.21 11.38
N ALA A 194 -3.57 10.23 12.24
CA ALA A 194 -2.52 10.49 13.21
C ALA A 194 -2.37 9.32 14.18
N LEU A 195 -3.47 8.76 14.70
CA LEU A 195 -3.43 7.56 15.53
C LEU A 195 -2.73 6.39 14.80
N ALA A 196 -3.22 6.03 13.61
CA ALA A 196 -2.65 4.91 12.85
C ALA A 196 -1.17 5.16 12.50
N ARG A 197 -0.82 6.44 12.27
CA ARG A 197 0.55 6.89 12.02
C ARG A 197 1.42 6.66 13.26
N ASP A 198 1.08 7.25 14.39
CA ASP A 198 1.87 7.15 15.62
C ASP A 198 2.01 5.70 16.08
N VAL A 199 0.94 4.89 16.01
CA VAL A 199 1.01 3.45 16.28
C VAL A 199 1.97 2.74 15.33
N THR A 200 1.91 3.02 14.02
CA THR A 200 2.80 2.41 13.03
C THR A 200 4.26 2.81 13.28
N PHE A 201 4.54 4.09 13.49
CA PHE A 201 5.90 4.57 13.73
C PHE A 201 6.49 4.01 15.02
N ASN A 202 5.71 4.00 16.10
CA ASN A 202 6.13 3.44 17.38
C ASN A 202 6.39 1.94 17.25
N PHE A 203 5.51 1.19 16.56
CA PHE A 203 5.71 -0.23 16.34
C PHE A 203 6.95 -0.54 15.49
N ILE A 204 7.20 0.24 14.43
CA ILE A 204 8.27 -0.07 13.46
C ILE A 204 9.64 0.44 13.93
N LEU A 205 9.71 1.65 14.47
CA LEU A 205 10.95 2.35 14.83
C LEU A 205 11.12 2.57 16.33
N GLY A 206 10.12 2.25 17.16
CA GLY A 206 10.16 2.54 18.59
C GLY A 206 10.08 4.04 18.91
N LYS A 207 9.59 4.85 17.96
CA LYS A 207 9.56 6.31 18.04
C LYS A 207 8.13 6.83 17.90
N ASN A 208 7.73 7.70 18.81
CA ASN A 208 6.50 8.49 18.70
C ASN A 208 6.84 9.83 18.02
N TYR A 209 6.08 10.20 16.99
CA TYR A 209 6.23 11.48 16.29
C TYR A 209 5.30 12.56 16.85
N GLY A 210 4.32 12.18 17.68
CA GLY A 210 3.40 13.11 18.32
C GLY A 210 2.41 13.72 17.35
N SER A 211 2.02 13.00 16.28
CA SER A 211 1.04 13.53 15.33
C SER A 211 -0.33 13.76 15.96
N LEU A 212 -0.68 13.03 17.03
CA LEU A 212 -1.88 13.30 17.81
C LEU A 212 -1.85 14.64 18.57
N ASP A 213 -0.66 15.14 18.92
CA ASP A 213 -0.49 16.39 19.67
C ASP A 213 -0.50 17.63 18.76
N ALA A 214 -0.28 17.45 17.45
CA ALA A 214 -0.30 18.54 16.49
C ALA A 214 -1.71 19.16 16.35
N ASP A 215 -1.76 20.48 16.14
CA ASP A 215 -3.03 21.22 16.03
C ASP A 215 -3.90 20.73 14.87
N ASP A 216 -3.28 20.37 13.75
CA ASP A 216 -3.93 19.84 12.55
C ASP A 216 -3.75 18.33 12.37
N PHE A 217 -3.28 17.63 13.41
CA PHE A 217 -2.94 16.21 13.38
C PHE A 217 -1.85 15.84 12.34
N ASP A 218 -0.96 16.78 12.01
CA ASP A 218 0.10 16.60 11.02
C ASP A 218 -0.46 16.15 9.66
N GLU A 219 -1.54 16.76 9.19
CA GLU A 219 -2.23 16.37 7.95
C GLU A 219 -1.27 16.40 6.74
N ALA A 220 -0.33 17.35 6.73
CA ALA A 220 0.64 17.54 5.65
C ALA A 220 1.93 16.69 5.78
N MET A 221 2.13 15.94 6.86
CA MET A 221 3.39 15.24 7.16
C MET A 221 3.60 13.99 6.29
N ILE A 222 3.91 14.17 5.00
CA ILE A 222 4.27 13.09 4.07
C ILE A 222 5.62 13.35 3.38
N VAL A 223 6.05 14.61 3.21
CA VAL A 223 7.25 14.96 2.42
C VAL A 223 8.56 14.89 3.23
N ASP A 224 8.55 15.27 4.51
CA ASP A 224 9.77 15.31 5.35
C ASP A 224 10.15 13.95 5.98
N LEU A 225 9.23 12.99 5.98
CA LEU A 225 9.39 11.68 6.63
C LEU A 225 10.48 10.83 6.01
N SER A 226 10.71 10.88 4.69
CA SER A 226 11.69 10.01 4.04
C SER A 226 13.12 10.26 4.50
N ARG A 227 13.50 11.53 4.73
CA ARG A 227 14.83 11.89 5.22
C ARG A 227 15.00 11.48 6.68
N GLU A 228 14.03 11.81 7.52
CA GLU A 228 14.08 11.48 8.94
C GLU A 228 14.06 9.96 9.18
N ASN A 229 13.26 9.22 8.42
CA ASN A 229 13.24 7.76 8.46
C ASN A 229 14.59 7.14 8.09
N LEU A 230 15.32 7.74 7.16
CA LEU A 230 16.66 7.29 6.79
C LEU A 230 17.65 7.54 7.93
N GLU A 231 17.66 8.75 8.49
CA GLU A 231 18.52 9.13 9.62
C GLU A 231 18.26 8.22 10.84
N ASP A 232 16.99 7.95 11.16
CA ASP A 232 16.62 7.07 12.27
C ASP A 232 16.97 5.61 11.99
N THR A 233 16.81 5.15 10.74
CA THR A 233 17.27 3.81 10.33
C THR A 233 18.79 3.68 10.47
N GLU A 234 19.56 4.68 10.04
CA GLU A 234 21.02 4.68 10.17
C GLU A 234 21.46 4.64 11.63
N LYS A 235 20.83 5.44 12.50
CA LYS A 235 21.09 5.43 13.95
C LYS A 235 20.81 4.06 14.57
N LEU A 236 19.66 3.45 14.24
CA LEU A 236 19.29 2.13 14.74
C LEU A 236 20.22 1.02 14.22
N VAL A 237 20.66 1.11 12.96
CA VAL A 237 21.63 0.16 12.40
C VAL A 237 22.99 0.31 13.08
N ALA A 238 23.41 1.53 13.37
CA ALA A 238 24.66 1.79 14.09
C ALA A 238 24.58 1.25 15.53
N SER A 239 23.50 1.56 16.26
CA SER A 239 23.32 1.13 17.65
C SER A 239 23.25 -0.39 17.78
N ALA A 240 22.49 -1.06 16.90
CA ALA A 240 22.36 -2.52 16.89
C ALA A 240 23.68 -3.26 16.59
N LYS A 241 24.67 -2.57 16.00
CA LYS A 241 26.01 -3.12 15.72
C LYS A 241 27.04 -2.82 16.81
N SER A 242 26.87 -1.74 17.57
CA SER A 242 27.92 -1.19 18.43
C SER A 242 27.85 -1.57 19.92
N ALA A 243 26.69 -2.02 20.43
CA ALA A 243 26.54 -2.33 21.85
C ALA A 243 25.42 -3.35 22.12
N PRO A 244 25.45 -4.10 23.23
CA PRO A 244 24.23 -4.70 23.74
C PRO A 244 23.21 -3.58 24.00
N PRO A 245 21.92 -3.77 23.62
CA PRO A 245 20.92 -2.72 23.77
C PRO A 245 20.84 -2.26 25.23
N ALA A 246 20.71 -0.95 25.44
CA ALA A 246 20.45 -0.42 26.77
C ALA A 246 19.16 -1.06 27.31
N GLU A 247 19.12 -1.27 28.62
CA GLU A 247 17.93 -1.80 29.31
C GLU A 247 16.73 -0.90 28.96
N ASN A 248 15.64 -1.48 28.44
CA ASN A 248 14.44 -0.81 27.91
C ASN A 248 14.53 -0.17 26.50
N THR A 249 15.53 -0.49 25.68
CA THR A 249 15.50 -0.08 24.25
C THR A 249 14.39 -0.83 23.51
N PRO A 250 13.44 -0.14 22.83
CA PRO A 250 12.41 -0.81 22.04
C PRO A 250 13.04 -1.69 20.96
N HIS A 251 12.60 -2.95 20.85
CA HIS A 251 13.08 -3.86 19.82
C HIS A 251 12.29 -3.63 18.53
N THR A 252 12.98 -3.11 17.51
CA THR A 252 12.42 -2.60 16.26
C THR A 252 12.62 -3.55 15.08
N ILE A 253 12.03 -3.23 13.93
CA ILE A 253 12.24 -4.02 12.69
C ILE A 253 13.73 -4.03 12.27
N VAL A 254 14.46 -2.96 12.60
CA VAL A 254 15.89 -2.85 12.31
C VAL A 254 16.67 -3.89 13.11
N HIS A 255 16.37 -4.03 14.40
CA HIS A 255 16.97 -5.05 15.26
C HIS A 255 16.67 -6.45 14.73
N GLU A 256 15.41 -6.73 14.37
CA GLU A 256 15.01 -8.03 13.80
C GLU A 256 15.83 -8.39 12.54
N ILE A 257 16.02 -7.45 11.61
CA ILE A 257 16.80 -7.69 10.38
C ILE A 257 18.29 -7.90 10.72
N ILE A 258 18.86 -7.03 11.57
CA ILE A 258 20.29 -7.08 11.94
C ILE A 258 20.64 -8.36 12.70
N GLU A 259 19.78 -8.83 13.60
CA GLU A 259 19.98 -10.05 14.40
C GLU A 259 19.70 -11.33 13.62
N SER A 260 18.98 -11.24 12.50
CA SER A 260 18.62 -12.40 11.68
C SER A 260 19.80 -13.06 10.95
N LYS A 261 19.53 -14.22 10.35
CA LYS A 261 20.50 -14.98 9.52
C LYS A 261 20.58 -14.49 8.06
N ILE A 262 19.97 -13.36 7.71
CA ILE A 262 20.02 -12.84 6.33
C ILE A 262 21.47 -12.44 5.96
N PRO A 263 21.91 -12.59 4.69
CA PRO A 263 23.26 -12.23 4.28
C PRO A 263 23.65 -10.79 4.63
N ALA A 264 24.93 -10.54 4.90
CA ALA A 264 25.43 -9.21 5.32
C ALA A 264 25.12 -8.09 4.32
N ILE A 265 25.03 -8.39 3.02
CA ILE A 265 24.65 -7.42 1.97
C ILE A 265 23.22 -6.90 2.14
N GLU A 266 22.34 -7.67 2.79
CA GLU A 266 20.96 -7.27 3.08
C GLU A 266 20.84 -6.47 4.41
N LYS A 267 21.96 -6.21 5.10
CA LYS A 267 22.02 -5.53 6.41
C LYS A 267 22.62 -4.11 6.35
N SER A 268 22.67 -3.51 5.17
CA SER A 268 23.06 -2.11 5.00
C SER A 268 21.91 -1.18 5.39
N ALA A 269 22.22 0.04 5.85
CA ALA A 269 21.21 1.00 6.29
C ALA A 269 20.23 1.35 5.17
N ASN A 270 20.71 1.68 3.97
CA ASN A 270 19.85 1.96 2.80
C ASN A 270 18.92 0.79 2.47
N ARG A 271 19.40 -0.45 2.57
CA ARG A 271 18.56 -1.61 2.29
C ARG A 271 17.47 -1.76 3.34
N ILE A 272 17.81 -1.64 4.63
CA ILE A 272 16.82 -1.72 5.71
C ILE A 272 15.83 -0.55 5.64
N PHE A 273 16.31 0.63 5.24
CA PHE A 273 15.48 1.82 5.04
C PHE A 273 14.38 1.58 4.01
N ASP A 274 14.65 0.86 2.91
CA ASP A 274 13.62 0.51 1.95
C ASP A 274 12.46 -0.28 2.60
N ASP A 275 12.76 -1.19 3.53
CA ASP A 275 11.75 -1.93 4.30
C ASP A 275 10.99 -1.00 5.26
N VAL A 276 11.72 -0.18 6.02
CA VAL A 276 11.15 0.80 6.96
C VAL A 276 10.21 1.76 6.24
N ALA A 277 10.67 2.43 5.19
CA ALA A 277 9.91 3.42 4.44
C ALA A 277 8.66 2.81 3.79
N THR A 278 8.78 1.61 3.21
CA THR A 278 7.65 0.94 2.56
C THR A 278 6.61 0.49 3.58
N ILE A 279 7.03 -0.11 4.69
CA ILE A 279 6.10 -0.61 5.71
C ILE A 279 5.40 0.55 6.41
N ILE A 280 6.12 1.61 6.77
CA ILE A 280 5.51 2.80 7.36
C ILE A 280 4.53 3.44 6.38
N GLY A 281 4.95 3.69 5.13
CA GLY A 281 4.12 4.34 4.13
C GLY A 281 2.83 3.58 3.80
N THR A 282 2.86 2.25 3.86
CA THR A 282 1.69 1.38 3.62
C THR A 282 0.90 1.04 4.88
N GLY A 283 1.50 1.17 6.07
CA GLY A 283 0.94 0.75 7.35
C GLY A 283 -0.21 1.62 7.82
N PHE A 284 -0.04 2.94 7.87
CA PHE A 284 -1.04 3.81 8.50
C PHE A 284 -2.17 4.25 7.56
N LYS A 285 -1.85 4.64 6.32
CA LYS A 285 -2.85 5.21 5.39
C LYS A 285 -3.98 4.23 5.06
N THR A 286 -3.63 2.95 4.92
CA THR A 286 -4.55 1.90 4.52
C THR A 286 -5.57 1.59 5.62
N ILE A 287 -5.10 1.44 6.86
CA ILE A 287 -5.94 1.21 8.04
C ILE A 287 -6.82 2.43 8.30
N ALA A 288 -6.25 3.65 8.25
CA ALA A 288 -7.01 4.88 8.43
C ALA A 288 -8.14 5.02 7.39
N GLY A 289 -7.93 4.55 6.15
CA GLY A 289 -8.96 4.51 5.11
C GLY A 289 -10.13 3.58 5.47
N ALA A 290 -9.84 2.38 5.98
CA ALA A 290 -10.87 1.43 6.41
C ALA A 290 -11.63 1.91 7.65
N LEU A 291 -10.90 2.47 8.64
CA LEU A 291 -11.47 3.02 9.87
C LEU A 291 -12.42 4.18 9.61
N ARG A 292 -12.05 5.15 8.75
CA ARG A 292 -12.94 6.27 8.40
C ARG A 292 -14.27 5.79 7.82
N VAL A 293 -14.24 4.82 6.91
CA VAL A 293 -15.44 4.24 6.31
C VAL A 293 -16.30 3.56 7.37
N ALA A 294 -15.69 2.68 8.18
CA ALA A 294 -16.41 1.98 9.24
C ALA A 294 -17.02 2.96 10.24
N LEU A 295 -16.25 3.90 10.76
CA LEU A 295 -16.68 4.88 11.77
C LEU A 295 -17.77 5.82 11.23
N PHE A 296 -17.65 6.30 9.98
CA PHE A 296 -18.71 7.07 9.35
C PHE A 296 -20.03 6.30 9.33
N HIS A 297 -20.01 5.06 8.85
CA HIS A 297 -21.23 4.25 8.77
C HIS A 297 -21.75 3.79 10.13
N ILE A 298 -20.88 3.63 11.13
CA ILE A 298 -21.30 3.32 12.50
C ILE A 298 -22.07 4.49 13.08
N PHE A 299 -21.50 5.70 13.16
CA PHE A 299 -22.15 6.83 13.84
C PHE A 299 -23.26 7.49 13.01
N ASN A 300 -23.31 7.27 11.69
CA ASN A 300 -24.36 7.80 10.83
C ASN A 300 -25.50 6.78 10.56
N ASN A 301 -25.50 5.62 11.25
CA ASN A 301 -26.55 4.61 11.16
C ASN A 301 -26.91 4.09 12.56
N GLU A 302 -28.05 4.57 13.09
CA GLU A 302 -28.53 4.27 14.44
C GLU A 302 -28.67 2.75 14.69
N ASP A 303 -29.17 1.98 13.72
CA ASP A 303 -29.32 0.53 13.87
C ASP A 303 -27.96 -0.18 14.04
N ILE A 304 -26.95 0.25 13.26
CA ILE A 304 -25.60 -0.31 13.35
C ILE A 304 -24.96 0.09 14.69
N PHE A 305 -25.07 1.36 15.05
CA PHE A 305 -24.54 1.90 16.29
C PHE A 305 -25.10 1.18 17.52
N GLU A 306 -26.42 1.14 17.68
CA GLU A 306 -27.09 0.56 18.85
C GLU A 306 -26.81 -0.94 18.99
N ARG A 307 -26.79 -1.68 17.87
CA ARG A 307 -26.48 -3.11 17.89
C ARG A 307 -25.01 -3.37 18.26
N LEU A 308 -24.10 -2.56 17.75
CA LEU A 308 -22.68 -2.66 18.10
C LEU A 308 -22.45 -2.30 19.57
N ARG A 309 -23.11 -1.24 20.07
CA ARG A 309 -23.09 -0.90 21.49
C ARG A 309 -23.63 -2.02 22.35
N THR A 310 -24.77 -2.62 21.98
CA THR A 310 -25.36 -3.74 22.72
C THR A 310 -24.37 -4.91 22.86
N GLU A 311 -23.59 -5.19 21.81
CA GLU A 311 -22.53 -6.21 21.86
C GLU A 311 -21.34 -5.79 22.74
N LEU A 312 -21.04 -4.50 22.83
CA LEU A 312 -19.93 -3.94 23.59
C LEU A 312 -20.22 -3.69 25.08
N VAL A 313 -21.47 -3.47 25.48
CA VAL A 313 -21.85 -3.05 26.85
C VAL A 313 -21.32 -3.99 27.96
N ALA A 314 -21.23 -5.28 27.70
CA ALA A 314 -20.85 -6.28 28.70
C ALA A 314 -19.38 -6.73 28.61
N VAL A 315 -18.58 -6.08 27.77
CA VAL A 315 -17.19 -6.48 27.52
C VAL A 315 -16.20 -5.37 27.83
N ASP A 316 -14.98 -5.78 28.17
CA ASP A 316 -13.86 -4.86 28.29
C ASP A 316 -13.41 -4.41 26.90
N ALA A 317 -13.76 -3.18 26.52
CA ALA A 317 -13.38 -2.55 25.25
C ALA A 317 -11.86 -2.38 25.07
N THR A 318 -11.06 -2.60 26.13
CA THR A 318 -9.60 -2.59 26.05
C THR A 318 -9.00 -3.97 25.78
N ASN A 319 -9.78 -5.05 25.89
CA ASN A 319 -9.27 -6.41 25.77
C ASN A 319 -9.39 -6.95 24.34
N LEU A 320 -8.30 -6.85 23.56
CA LEU A 320 -8.26 -7.33 22.18
C LEU A 320 -8.72 -8.80 22.02
N LYS A 321 -8.37 -9.70 22.95
CA LYS A 321 -8.76 -11.12 22.84
C LYS A 321 -10.27 -11.34 22.99
N VAL A 322 -10.93 -10.47 23.74
CA VAL A 322 -12.39 -10.47 23.90
C VAL A 322 -13.03 -9.88 22.64
N LEU A 323 -12.54 -8.72 22.19
CA LEU A 323 -13.05 -8.04 20.99
C LEU A 323 -12.99 -8.92 19.73
N GLU A 324 -11.93 -9.70 19.54
CA GLU A 324 -11.78 -10.62 18.40
C GLU A 324 -12.86 -11.70 18.32
N GLN A 325 -13.59 -11.95 19.42
CA GLN A 325 -14.65 -12.96 19.50
C GLN A 325 -16.03 -12.39 19.20
N LEU A 326 -16.15 -11.06 19.12
CA LEU A 326 -17.43 -10.37 18.92
C LEU A 326 -17.85 -10.43 17.45
N PRO A 327 -18.91 -11.19 17.12
CA PRO A 327 -19.26 -11.46 15.73
C PRO A 327 -19.74 -10.19 14.99
N TYR A 328 -20.48 -9.30 15.63
CA TYR A 328 -21.03 -8.12 14.96
C TYR A 328 -19.98 -7.03 14.78
N LEU A 329 -19.13 -6.76 15.77
CA LEU A 329 -17.95 -5.90 15.62
C LEU A 329 -17.07 -6.38 14.47
N LYS A 330 -16.78 -7.69 14.41
CA LYS A 330 -16.04 -8.28 13.30
C LYS A 330 -16.75 -8.06 11.96
N ALA A 331 -18.08 -8.21 11.91
CA ALA A 331 -18.90 -8.01 10.72
C ALA A 331 -18.85 -6.56 10.19
N VAL A 332 -18.89 -5.58 11.10
CA VAL A 332 -18.75 -4.16 10.78
C VAL A 332 -17.36 -3.87 10.22
N LEU A 333 -16.30 -4.40 10.85
CA LEU A 333 -14.92 -4.17 10.40
C LEU A 333 -14.62 -4.81 9.04
N ILE A 334 -15.09 -6.04 8.79
CA ILE A 334 -14.92 -6.66 7.46
C ILE A 334 -15.72 -5.95 6.37
N GLU A 335 -16.89 -5.37 6.69
CA GLU A 335 -17.64 -4.55 5.74
C GLU A 335 -16.90 -3.24 5.42
N GLY A 336 -16.30 -2.60 6.42
CA GLY A 336 -15.40 -1.46 6.22
C GLY A 336 -14.23 -1.79 5.30
N LEU A 337 -13.56 -2.93 5.50
CA LEU A 337 -12.49 -3.42 4.64
C LEU A 337 -12.98 -3.83 3.23
N ARG A 338 -14.24 -4.25 3.09
CA ARG A 338 -14.82 -4.59 1.78
C ARG A 338 -15.01 -3.32 0.95
N ILE A 339 -15.62 -2.29 1.53
CA ILE A 339 -15.90 -1.02 0.85
C ILE A 339 -14.62 -0.20 0.65
N SER A 340 -13.69 -0.26 1.60
CA SER A 340 -12.39 0.43 1.57
C SER A 340 -11.24 -0.57 1.43
N PRO A 341 -11.09 -1.28 0.30
CA PRO A 341 -9.93 -2.14 0.11
C PRO A 341 -8.70 -1.25 -0.02
N ALA A 342 -7.65 -1.54 0.75
CA ALA A 342 -6.44 -0.72 0.81
C ALA A 342 -5.78 -0.40 -0.56
N LEU A 343 -5.95 -1.31 -1.53
CA LEU A 343 -5.27 -1.27 -2.83
C LEU A 343 -6.29 -1.27 -3.96
N GLY A 344 -6.17 -0.26 -4.83
CA GLY A 344 -7.02 -0.10 -6.02
C GLY A 344 -6.49 -0.89 -7.23
N THR A 345 -5.19 -1.18 -7.25
CA THR A 345 -4.52 -1.80 -8.39
C THR A 345 -4.53 -3.33 -8.35
N ARG A 346 -4.32 -3.95 -9.53
CA ARG A 346 -4.21 -5.41 -9.69
C ARG A 346 -2.89 -5.91 -9.11
N LEU A 347 -2.97 -6.80 -8.13
CA LEU A 347 -1.78 -7.42 -7.52
C LEU A 347 -1.44 -8.72 -8.23
N ALA A 348 -0.81 -8.58 -9.40
CA ALA A 348 -0.48 -9.70 -10.28
C ALA A 348 0.53 -10.69 -9.66
N ARG A 349 0.45 -11.93 -10.10
CA ARG A 349 1.35 -13.05 -9.77
C ARG A 349 1.72 -13.77 -11.06
N ILE A 350 2.99 -14.11 -11.23
CA ILE A 350 3.48 -14.85 -12.39
C ILE A 350 3.82 -16.26 -11.95
N ALA A 351 3.32 -17.27 -12.65
CA ALA A 351 3.78 -18.66 -12.51
C ALA A 351 4.88 -18.89 -13.56
N PRO A 352 6.17 -18.95 -13.17
CA PRO A 352 7.27 -18.95 -14.14
C PRO A 352 7.52 -20.32 -14.79
N ASP A 353 7.16 -21.39 -14.09
CA ASP A 353 7.59 -22.77 -14.36
C ASP A 353 6.45 -23.68 -14.83
N ARG A 354 5.21 -23.19 -14.80
CA ARG A 354 4.03 -23.99 -15.11
C ARG A 354 2.91 -23.13 -15.65
N ASP A 355 2.09 -23.77 -16.47
CA ASP A 355 0.82 -23.21 -16.88
C ASP A 355 -0.19 -23.25 -15.73
N LEU A 356 -1.04 -22.23 -15.67
CA LEU A 356 -2.17 -22.20 -14.77
C LEU A 356 -3.42 -22.69 -15.51
N VAL A 357 -4.22 -23.52 -14.84
CA VAL A 357 -5.49 -23.99 -15.38
C VAL A 357 -6.61 -23.40 -14.54
N TYR A 358 -7.51 -22.67 -15.17
CA TYR A 358 -8.70 -22.10 -14.53
C TYR A 358 -9.93 -22.40 -15.38
N ASN A 359 -10.82 -23.25 -14.87
CA ASN A 359 -11.94 -23.82 -15.64
C ASN A 359 -11.44 -24.40 -16.98
N LYS A 360 -11.96 -23.92 -18.11
CA LYS A 360 -11.55 -24.32 -19.46
C LYS A 360 -10.27 -23.62 -19.97
N TRP A 361 -9.76 -22.65 -19.23
CA TRP A 361 -8.66 -21.81 -19.67
C TRP A 361 -7.32 -22.37 -19.23
N ARG A 362 -6.38 -22.44 -20.18
CA ARG A 362 -4.97 -22.74 -19.94
C ARG A 362 -4.17 -21.46 -20.13
N ILE A 363 -3.63 -20.93 -19.05
CA ILE A 363 -2.83 -19.70 -19.01
C ILE A 363 -1.35 -20.11 -19.04
N PRO A 364 -0.58 -19.75 -20.07
CA PRO A 364 0.82 -20.16 -20.20
C PRO A 364 1.70 -19.69 -19.05
N ALA A 365 2.74 -20.46 -18.74
CA ALA A 365 3.82 -20.04 -17.84
C ALA A 365 4.41 -18.67 -18.27
N GLY A 366 4.80 -17.86 -17.30
CA GLY A 366 5.30 -16.50 -17.51
C GLY A 366 4.21 -15.45 -17.72
N THR A 367 2.93 -15.85 -17.81
CA THR A 367 1.81 -14.91 -17.85
C THR A 367 1.51 -14.41 -16.42
N PRO A 368 1.48 -13.09 -16.17
CA PRO A 368 0.94 -12.55 -14.94
C PRO A 368 -0.55 -12.94 -14.79
N VAL A 369 -1.05 -12.96 -13.56
CA VAL A 369 -2.46 -13.16 -13.22
C VAL A 369 -2.75 -12.40 -11.93
N GLY A 370 -3.76 -11.54 -11.91
CA GLY A 370 -4.15 -10.78 -10.71
C GLY A 370 -5.64 -10.45 -10.67
N MET A 371 -6.13 -10.01 -9.52
CA MET A 371 -7.51 -9.53 -9.35
C MET A 371 -7.53 -8.08 -8.89
N THR A 372 -8.54 -7.32 -9.30
CA THR A 372 -8.78 -5.97 -8.79
C THR A 372 -9.73 -6.07 -7.60
N LEU A 373 -9.23 -5.86 -6.39
CA LEU A 373 -10.04 -6.01 -5.16
C LEU A 373 -11.27 -5.10 -5.16
N VAL A 374 -11.13 -3.86 -5.63
CA VAL A 374 -12.25 -2.90 -5.75
C VAL A 374 -13.39 -3.49 -6.56
N LEU A 375 -13.08 -4.10 -7.71
CA LEU A 375 -14.09 -4.67 -8.60
C LEU A 375 -14.67 -5.96 -8.02
N LEU A 376 -13.83 -6.79 -7.39
CA LEU A 376 -14.25 -8.03 -6.75
C LEU A 376 -15.21 -7.74 -5.59
N HIS A 377 -14.89 -6.74 -4.77
CA HIS A 377 -15.70 -6.32 -3.63
C HIS A 377 -16.95 -5.53 -4.04
N ALA A 378 -16.97 -4.99 -5.27
CA ALA A 378 -18.12 -4.29 -5.85
C ALA A 378 -18.97 -5.15 -6.80
N ASP A 379 -18.68 -6.44 -6.94
CA ASP A 379 -19.42 -7.35 -7.81
C ASP A 379 -20.79 -7.68 -7.19
N GLU A 380 -21.87 -7.19 -7.80
CA GLU A 380 -23.27 -7.42 -7.35
C GLU A 380 -23.65 -8.91 -7.29
N THR A 381 -23.00 -9.77 -8.07
CA THR A 381 -23.25 -11.22 -8.03
C THR A 381 -22.65 -11.89 -6.79
N LEU A 382 -21.63 -11.26 -6.21
CA LEU A 382 -20.96 -11.69 -4.99
C LEU A 382 -21.48 -10.95 -3.77
N TYR A 383 -21.81 -9.67 -3.89
CA TYR A 383 -22.27 -8.80 -2.81
C TYR A 383 -23.49 -8.01 -3.31
N PRO A 384 -24.73 -8.47 -3.05
CA PRO A 384 -25.93 -7.71 -3.39
C PRO A 384 -25.91 -6.32 -2.75
N ASP A 385 -26.31 -5.31 -3.54
CA ASP A 385 -26.19 -3.89 -3.20
C ASP A 385 -24.81 -3.53 -2.65
N PRO A 386 -23.73 -3.69 -3.44
CA PRO A 386 -22.35 -3.66 -2.94
C PRO A 386 -21.92 -2.27 -2.46
N ARG A 387 -22.67 -1.21 -2.79
CA ARG A 387 -22.43 0.15 -2.29
C ARG A 387 -23.08 0.43 -0.94
N ARG A 388 -24.05 -0.40 -0.52
CA ARG A 388 -24.63 -0.33 0.81
C ARG A 388 -23.66 -0.93 1.83
N PHE A 389 -23.36 -0.16 2.87
CA PHE A 389 -22.68 -0.67 4.06
C PHE A 389 -23.66 -1.54 4.84
N ASP A 390 -23.43 -2.85 4.81
CA ASP A 390 -24.32 -3.84 5.43
C ASP A 390 -23.47 -4.91 6.15
N PRO A 391 -23.32 -4.80 7.48
CA PRO A 391 -22.65 -5.83 8.28
C PRO A 391 -23.37 -7.18 8.28
N ASP A 392 -24.69 -7.21 8.08
CA ASP A 392 -25.48 -8.45 8.21
C ASP A 392 -25.18 -9.48 7.13
N ARG A 393 -24.64 -9.05 5.97
CA ARG A 393 -24.14 -9.97 4.94
C ARG A 393 -23.06 -10.93 5.45
N TRP A 394 -22.41 -10.62 6.56
CA TRP A 394 -21.38 -11.46 7.17
C TRP A 394 -21.89 -12.30 8.35
N MET A 395 -23.12 -12.04 8.78
CA MET A 395 -23.80 -12.74 9.85
C MET A 395 -24.65 -13.90 9.33
N ASP A 396 -25.21 -13.77 8.12
CA ASP A 396 -26.05 -14.77 7.48
C ASP A 396 -25.26 -16.04 7.07
N LEU A 397 -25.66 -17.20 7.58
CA LEU A 397 -24.97 -18.49 7.37
C LEU A 397 -24.93 -18.90 5.89
N ASP A 398 -25.97 -18.60 5.10
CA ASP A 398 -26.08 -19.03 3.71
C ASP A 398 -25.22 -18.17 2.76
N GLY A 399 -25.08 -16.87 3.06
CA GLY A 399 -24.21 -15.94 2.32
C GLY A 399 -22.73 -16.01 2.75
N LYS A 400 -22.47 -16.36 4.01
CA LYS A 400 -21.15 -16.25 4.65
C LYS A 400 -20.05 -16.96 3.88
N GLU A 401 -20.20 -18.23 3.51
CA GLU A 401 -19.14 -18.98 2.83
C GLU A 401 -18.76 -18.34 1.48
N LYS A 402 -19.76 -17.94 0.69
CA LYS A 402 -19.56 -17.31 -0.62
C LYS A 402 -18.88 -15.95 -0.49
N HIS A 403 -19.35 -15.10 0.43
CA HIS A 403 -18.75 -13.78 0.68
C HIS A 403 -17.31 -13.91 1.18
N HIS A 404 -17.02 -14.86 2.07
CA HIS A 404 -15.66 -15.10 2.60
C HIS A 404 -14.69 -15.68 1.56
N ALA A 405 -15.18 -16.48 0.60
CA ALA A 405 -14.33 -17.04 -0.45
C ALA A 405 -13.68 -15.93 -1.31
N ALA A 406 -14.48 -14.93 -1.68
CA ALA A 406 -14.07 -13.77 -2.47
C ALA A 406 -13.43 -12.65 -1.65
N PHE A 407 -13.65 -12.61 -0.33
CA PHE A 407 -13.08 -11.60 0.56
C PHE A 407 -11.57 -11.82 0.77
N ALA A 408 -10.75 -10.84 0.34
CA ALA A 408 -9.30 -10.92 0.46
C ALA A 408 -8.62 -9.54 0.65
N PRO A 409 -9.05 -8.71 1.63
CA PRO A 409 -8.49 -7.36 1.84
C PRO A 409 -7.00 -7.37 2.20
N PHE A 410 -6.51 -8.45 2.79
CA PHE A 410 -5.10 -8.67 3.14
C PHE A 410 -4.37 -9.64 2.19
N LEU A 411 -5.00 -9.96 1.05
CA LEU A 411 -4.57 -11.02 0.12
C LEU A 411 -4.43 -12.38 0.81
N LYS A 412 -3.83 -13.36 0.11
CA LYS A 412 -3.65 -14.73 0.59
C LYS A 412 -2.26 -15.26 0.21
N GLY A 413 -1.82 -16.30 0.90
CA GLY A 413 -0.57 -17.04 0.62
C GLY A 413 0.69 -16.31 1.09
N THR A 414 1.85 -16.69 0.54
CA THR A 414 3.17 -16.21 0.99
C THR A 414 3.42 -14.71 0.76
N ARG A 415 2.51 -14.03 0.05
CA ARG A 415 2.55 -12.59 -0.26
C ARG A 415 1.39 -11.84 0.42
N SER A 416 0.77 -12.43 1.45
CA SER A 416 -0.26 -11.76 2.25
C SER A 416 0.33 -10.55 2.99
N CYS A 417 -0.55 -9.61 3.36
CA CYS A 417 -0.18 -8.43 4.12
C CYS A 417 0.66 -8.81 5.35
N ILE A 418 1.75 -8.06 5.58
CA ILE A 418 2.62 -8.28 6.75
C ILE A 418 2.01 -7.72 8.02
N GLY A 419 1.41 -6.53 7.94
CA GLY A 419 0.83 -5.82 9.05
C GLY A 419 -0.60 -6.27 9.41
N MET A 420 -1.09 -7.39 8.87
CA MET A 420 -2.48 -7.82 9.04
C MET A 420 -2.88 -7.90 10.52
N HIS A 421 -2.02 -8.44 11.39
CA HIS A 421 -2.34 -8.57 12.82
C HIS A 421 -2.36 -7.24 13.54
N LEU A 422 -1.44 -6.32 13.21
CA LEU A 422 -1.41 -4.97 13.75
C LEU A 422 -2.65 -4.19 13.31
N ALA A 423 -3.00 -4.27 12.03
CA ALA A 423 -4.22 -3.66 11.48
C ALA A 423 -5.48 -4.13 12.20
N TRP A 424 -5.63 -5.43 12.41
CA TRP A 424 -6.77 -5.97 13.16
C TRP A 424 -6.81 -5.44 14.60
N ALA A 425 -5.66 -5.43 15.29
CA ALA A 425 -5.58 -4.92 16.66
C ALA A 425 -6.03 -3.46 16.76
N GLU A 426 -5.49 -2.59 15.90
CA GLU A 426 -5.87 -1.18 15.82
C GLU A 426 -7.37 -1.00 15.55
N MET A 427 -7.92 -1.73 14.56
CA MET A 427 -9.32 -1.63 14.19
C MET A 427 -10.27 -2.06 15.31
N TYR A 428 -10.00 -3.21 15.95
CA TYR A 428 -10.83 -3.69 17.05
C TYR A 428 -10.82 -2.71 18.21
N LEU A 429 -9.62 -2.31 18.67
CA LEU A 429 -9.46 -1.46 19.85
C LEU A 429 -10.05 -0.07 19.62
N LEU A 430 -9.73 0.58 18.49
CA LEU A 430 -10.24 1.93 18.22
C LEU A 430 -11.76 1.95 18.12
N VAL A 431 -12.34 1.06 17.32
CA VAL A 431 -13.80 1.06 17.12
C VAL A 431 -14.52 0.75 18.43
N ALA A 432 -14.05 -0.24 19.20
CA ALA A 432 -14.66 -0.57 20.48
C ALA A 432 -14.62 0.62 21.46
N ILE A 433 -13.46 1.28 21.60
CA ILE A 433 -13.30 2.41 22.53
C ILE A 433 -14.15 3.61 22.13
N LEU A 434 -14.16 3.99 20.85
CA LEU A 434 -14.94 5.14 20.41
C LEU A 434 -16.44 4.88 20.57
N VAL A 435 -16.92 3.71 20.15
CA VAL A 435 -18.34 3.35 20.22
C VAL A 435 -18.83 3.15 21.65
N ASP A 436 -17.96 2.69 22.56
CA ASP A 436 -18.29 2.56 23.98
C ASP A 436 -18.45 3.89 24.71
N ARG A 437 -17.79 4.97 24.26
CA ARG A 437 -17.70 6.20 25.08
C ARG A 437 -18.25 7.45 24.43
N LEU A 438 -18.29 7.51 23.11
CA LEU A 438 -18.47 8.75 22.38
C LEU A 438 -19.64 8.67 21.42
N ASP A 439 -20.13 9.84 21.04
CA ASP A 439 -21.03 10.04 19.92
C ASP A 439 -20.45 11.12 18.99
N PHE A 440 -20.56 10.91 17.69
CA PHE A 440 -19.99 11.77 16.66
C PHE A 440 -21.07 12.22 15.69
N GLN A 441 -21.12 13.52 15.44
CA GLN A 441 -21.93 14.10 14.38
C GLN A 441 -21.02 14.55 13.24
N PHE A 442 -21.17 13.92 12.06
CA PHE A 442 -20.39 14.26 10.88
C PHE A 442 -21.07 15.36 10.04
N PHE A 443 -20.25 16.28 9.51
CA PHE A 443 -20.72 17.40 8.68
C PHE A 443 -20.22 17.25 7.25
N ASP A 444 -21.11 17.57 6.30
CA ASP A 444 -20.83 17.58 4.86
C ASP A 444 -20.23 16.26 4.31
N ALA A 445 -20.44 15.15 5.01
CA ALA A 445 -19.96 13.82 4.63
C ALA A 445 -21.12 12.92 4.20
N LYS A 446 -20.93 12.19 3.10
CA LYS A 446 -21.89 11.23 2.55
C LYS A 446 -21.21 9.91 2.23
N ALA A 447 -22.00 8.85 2.08
CA ALA A 447 -21.49 7.54 1.71
C ALA A 447 -20.67 7.58 0.39
N GLU A 448 -21.08 8.44 -0.55
CA GLU A 448 -20.40 8.61 -1.83
C GLU A 448 -18.97 9.14 -1.68
N ASP A 449 -18.65 9.84 -0.60
CA ASP A 449 -17.32 10.42 -0.36
C ASP A 449 -16.24 9.34 -0.13
N PHE A 450 -16.66 8.14 0.24
CA PHE A 450 -15.78 6.98 0.44
C PHE A 450 -15.62 6.13 -0.81
N GLU A 451 -16.35 6.45 -1.88
CA GLU A 451 -16.20 5.74 -3.13
C GLU A 451 -14.83 6.01 -3.76
N CYS A 452 -14.24 4.95 -4.31
CA CYS A 452 -13.03 5.04 -5.12
C CYS A 452 -13.23 6.07 -6.25
N ASP A 453 -12.33 7.04 -6.31
CA ASP A 453 -12.24 8.11 -7.32
C ASP A 453 -10.97 7.98 -8.17
N SER A 454 -9.90 7.39 -7.61
CA SER A 454 -8.64 7.13 -8.31
C SER A 454 -7.94 5.86 -7.83
N ASP A 455 -7.20 5.19 -8.73
CA ASP A 455 -6.49 3.93 -8.49
C ASP A 455 -4.95 4.03 -8.55
N GLN A 456 -4.38 5.10 -8.00
CA GLN A 456 -2.93 5.35 -8.01
C GLN A 456 -2.16 4.47 -7.00
N PHE A 457 -2.18 3.15 -7.24
CA PHE A 457 -1.78 2.08 -6.30
C PHE A 457 -2.69 1.94 -5.09
N ALA A 458 -2.70 2.94 -4.21
CA ALA A 458 -3.67 3.08 -3.15
C ALA A 458 -4.95 3.73 -3.68
N ILE A 459 -6.08 3.46 -3.03
CA ILE A 459 -7.35 4.07 -3.42
C ILE A 459 -7.36 5.52 -2.96
N GLY A 460 -7.62 6.43 -3.90
CA GLY A 460 -8.12 7.77 -3.60
C GLY A 460 -9.64 7.73 -3.54
N THR A 461 -10.23 8.40 -2.55
CA THR A 461 -11.68 8.54 -2.41
C THR A 461 -12.13 9.97 -2.72
N LYS A 462 -13.39 10.15 -3.11
CA LYS A 462 -13.96 11.46 -3.47
C LYS A 462 -13.82 12.51 -2.36
N GLY A 463 -14.03 12.09 -1.11
CA GLY A 463 -13.89 12.93 0.09
C GLY A 463 -12.44 13.17 0.52
N LYS A 464 -11.45 12.57 -0.15
CA LYS A 464 -10.01 12.74 0.11
C LYS A 464 -9.59 12.50 1.57
N GLY A 465 -10.35 11.68 2.29
CA GLY A 465 -10.10 11.37 3.71
C GLY A 465 -10.44 12.48 4.69
N VAL A 466 -11.05 13.59 4.23
CA VAL A 466 -11.57 14.65 5.10
C VAL A 466 -12.90 14.19 5.67
N LEU A 467 -12.98 14.13 7.00
CA LEU A 467 -14.20 13.75 7.70
C LEU A 467 -14.32 14.68 8.91
N LYS A 468 -15.17 15.70 8.81
CA LYS A 468 -15.34 16.72 9.85
C LYS A 468 -16.42 16.29 10.83
N ALA A 469 -16.15 16.46 12.12
CA ALA A 469 -17.07 16.04 13.17
C ALA A 469 -17.11 17.02 14.34
N THR A 470 -18.23 17.04 15.04
CA THR A 470 -18.31 17.37 16.48
C THR A 470 -18.43 16.08 17.26
N VAL A 471 -18.03 16.13 18.53
CA VAL A 471 -18.00 14.95 19.42
C VAL A 471 -18.65 15.30 20.75
N SER A 472 -19.32 14.31 21.35
CA SER A 472 -19.90 14.40 22.69
C SER A 472 -19.72 13.08 23.43
N LEU A 473 -19.91 13.12 24.76
CA LEU A 473 -20.00 11.89 25.55
C LEU A 473 -21.35 11.23 25.29
N PHE A 474 -21.33 9.92 25.04
CA PHE A 474 -22.57 9.17 24.94
C PHE A 474 -23.32 9.17 26.28
N GLY A 475 -24.63 9.36 26.24
CA GLY A 475 -25.48 9.41 27.45
C GLY A 475 -25.60 10.78 28.12
N GLY A 476 -24.95 11.82 27.59
CA GLY A 476 -25.34 13.22 27.79
C GLY A 476 -25.06 13.88 29.14
N ASP A 477 -24.32 13.26 30.06
CA ASP A 477 -23.92 13.96 31.30
C ASP A 477 -22.64 14.79 31.09
N GLU A 478 -22.82 15.93 30.43
CA GLU A 478 -21.77 16.91 30.12
C GLU A 478 -21.30 17.70 31.36
N SER A 479 -21.91 17.49 32.53
CA SER A 479 -21.50 18.16 33.77
C SER A 479 -20.23 17.56 34.41
N ALA A 480 -19.75 16.43 33.88
CA ALA A 480 -18.64 15.64 34.38
C ALA A 480 -17.41 15.65 33.45
N VAL A 481 -17.22 16.67 32.59
CA VAL A 481 -16.06 16.70 31.68
C VAL A 481 -14.72 16.77 32.46
N SER A 482 -14.72 17.30 33.68
CA SER A 482 -13.57 17.23 34.60
C SER A 482 -13.33 15.83 35.24
N GLN A 483 -14.13 14.82 34.89
CA GLN A 483 -14.05 13.44 35.37
C GLN A 483 -14.14 12.42 34.23
N ILE A 484 -13.61 12.74 33.05
CA ILE A 484 -13.46 11.74 31.99
C ILE A 484 -12.55 10.61 32.52
N PRO A 485 -13.07 9.38 32.72
CA PRO A 485 -12.27 8.30 33.28
C PRO A 485 -11.20 7.88 32.27
N PRO A 486 -9.95 7.64 32.68
CA PRO A 486 -8.94 7.07 31.77
C PRO A 486 -9.46 5.75 31.14
N LEU A 487 -9.01 5.41 29.93
CA LEU A 487 -9.38 4.13 29.29
C LEU A 487 -8.92 2.94 30.15
N SER A 488 -7.89 3.10 30.98
CA SER A 488 -7.46 2.12 31.98
C SER A 488 -7.11 2.73 33.36
N PRO A 489 -7.48 2.10 34.49
CA PRO A 489 -7.10 2.56 35.83
C PRO A 489 -5.60 2.39 36.17
N HIS A 490 -4.77 1.90 35.24
CA HIS A 490 -3.38 1.50 35.50
C HIS A 490 -2.31 2.17 34.63
N ILE A 491 -2.68 3.05 33.69
CA ILE A 491 -1.68 3.74 32.85
C ILE A 491 -1.49 5.16 33.39
N ILE A 492 -0.54 5.31 34.32
CA ILE A 492 -0.04 6.63 34.71
C ILE A 492 0.77 7.16 33.53
N VAL A 493 0.32 8.24 32.91
CA VAL A 493 1.10 9.02 31.95
C VAL A 493 2.32 9.56 32.70
N VAL A 494 3.47 8.89 32.57
CA VAL A 494 4.74 9.42 33.07
C VAL A 494 5.19 10.46 32.06
N GLY A 495 5.01 11.74 32.39
CA GLY A 495 5.54 12.85 31.61
C GLY A 495 7.06 12.77 31.43
N PRO A 496 7.64 13.53 30.48
CA PRO A 496 9.08 13.54 30.27
C PRO A 496 9.81 13.90 31.57
N PRO A 497 10.98 13.27 31.86
CA PRO A 497 11.70 13.52 33.08
C PRO A 497 12.06 15.01 33.18
N ASP A 498 11.57 15.64 34.25
CA ASP A 498 11.79 17.04 34.57
C ASP A 498 13.30 17.30 34.67
N SER A 499 13.83 18.08 33.74
CA SER A 499 15.26 18.42 33.67
C SER A 499 15.61 19.54 34.65
N SER A 500 15.27 19.37 35.93
CA SER A 500 15.68 20.28 36.99
C SER A 500 16.89 19.69 37.73
N PRO A 501 18.02 20.43 37.79
CA PRO A 501 19.22 19.93 38.45
C PRO A 501 18.99 19.90 39.96
N ILE A 502 18.98 18.70 40.53
CA ILE A 502 19.03 18.49 41.98
C ILE A 502 20.38 19.04 42.47
N LYS A 503 20.30 20.03 43.36
CA LYS A 503 21.44 20.59 44.11
C LYS A 503 21.94 19.62 45.18
#